data_AF-A0A8I1PFK6-F1
#
_entry.id   AF-A0A8I1PFK6-F1
#
_cell.length_a   1.000
_cell.length_b   1.000
_cell.length_c   1.000
_cell.angle_alpha   90.00
_cell.angle_beta   90.00
_cell.angle_gamma   90.00
#
_symmetry.space_group_name_H-M   'P 1'
#
loop_
_entity.id
_entity.type
_entity.pdbx_description
1 polymer ?
#
loop_
_entity_poly.entity_id
_entity_poly.type
_entity_poly.pdbx_seq_one_letter_code
_entity_poly.pdbx_strand_id
1 'polypeptide(L)'
;MLALDTSAVRLVSPWFVGGTIALAAVLCVVVVAGWRRWRHRRAGRTASVLAATALVVLALASVANASGSFYPTLGSLLGTSAPAVSTAGARAEVTGPGSVRTVAGPHGPLPVYLPAAATAPGAGDVRFPVVEWLGSLSTGDPLVAALDRAVAEHRSPPVVVVAAGPVDAAEAAALHDWAAGAASGLPVRGDRAGWAIAGPTAARSCPLGIALGRPSDWSAAAGTPCGLTAPAGPDAPPALLAVTIGTGVADVTSQVSPAPVTGYVLTDAADAPAAVVGWLGARLPGPVHAPVTGADSVPS
;
A
#
# COMPACT_ATOMS: atom_id res chain seq x y z
N MET A 1 -15.09 16.72 -17.62
CA MET A 1 -13.72 16.22 -17.78
C MET A 1 -13.50 15.13 -16.73
N LEU A 2 -13.30 13.88 -17.15
CA LEU A 2 -12.97 12.78 -16.24
C LEU A 2 -11.55 13.01 -15.71
N ALA A 3 -11.43 13.55 -14.50
CA ALA A 3 -10.14 13.59 -13.80
C ALA A 3 -9.80 12.15 -13.40
N LEU A 4 -9.00 11.47 -14.23
CA LEU A 4 -8.36 10.21 -13.87
C LEU A 4 -7.39 10.52 -12.74
N ASP A 5 -7.71 10.06 -11.53
CA ASP A 5 -6.81 10.16 -10.40
C ASP A 5 -5.59 9.27 -10.67
N THR A 6 -4.49 9.87 -11.13
CA THR A 6 -3.28 9.16 -11.57
C THR A 6 -2.64 8.37 -10.44
N SER A 7 -2.94 8.74 -9.19
CA SER A 7 -2.56 8.01 -7.98
C SER A 7 -3.29 6.66 -7.84
N ALA A 8 -4.50 6.53 -8.40
CA ALA A 8 -5.32 5.33 -8.31
C ALA A 8 -4.96 4.25 -9.35
N VAL A 9 -4.36 4.66 -10.48
CA VAL A 9 -4.01 3.72 -11.56
C VAL A 9 -2.68 3.04 -11.25
N ARG A 10 -2.76 1.75 -10.89
CA ARG A 10 -1.60 0.94 -10.52
C ARG A 10 -0.97 0.25 -11.73
N LEU A 11 0.29 0.57 -11.98
CA LEU A 11 1.08 -0.03 -13.07
C LEU A 11 1.62 -1.43 -12.71
N VAL A 12 1.54 -1.81 -11.43
CA VAL A 12 1.95 -3.12 -10.91
C VAL A 12 0.79 -4.12 -10.82
N SER A 13 -0.44 -3.71 -11.14
CA SER A 13 -1.63 -4.56 -11.04
C SER A 13 -1.61 -5.68 -12.10
N PRO A 14 -1.93 -6.94 -11.74
CA PRO A 14 -1.98 -8.05 -12.69
C PRO A 14 -3.00 -7.82 -13.81
N TRP A 15 -4.07 -7.08 -13.54
CA TRP A 15 -5.06 -6.68 -14.55
C TRP A 15 -4.48 -5.68 -15.56
N PHE A 16 -3.63 -4.76 -15.11
CA PHE A 16 -2.98 -3.77 -15.98
C PHE A 16 -1.96 -4.45 -16.90
N VAL A 17 -1.09 -5.28 -16.34
CA VAL A 17 -0.08 -6.05 -17.08
C VAL A 17 -0.74 -7.05 -18.04
N GLY A 18 -1.76 -7.79 -17.57
CA GLY A 18 -2.51 -8.71 -18.42
C GLY A 18 -3.25 -7.98 -19.55
N GLY A 19 -3.84 -6.82 -19.25
CA GLY A 19 -4.52 -5.98 -20.24
C GLY A 19 -3.59 -5.43 -21.31
N THR A 20 -2.41 -4.93 -20.94
CA THR A 20 -1.41 -4.44 -21.91
C THR A 20 -0.87 -5.56 -22.79
N ILE A 21 -0.59 -6.74 -22.22
CA ILE A 21 -0.18 -7.93 -22.98
C ILE A 21 -1.27 -8.37 -23.96
N ALA A 22 -2.52 -8.48 -23.51
CA ALA A 22 -3.64 -8.87 -24.35
C ALA A 22 -3.85 -7.87 -25.50
N LEU A 23 -3.77 -6.57 -25.21
CA LEU A 23 -3.89 -5.52 -26.22
C LEU A 23 -2.76 -5.58 -27.25
N ALA A 24 -1.52 -5.81 -26.81
CA ALA A 24 -0.39 -6.00 -27.71
C ALA A 24 -0.59 -7.23 -28.62
N ALA A 25 -1.04 -8.36 -28.07
CA ALA A 25 -1.33 -9.57 -28.83
C ALA A 25 -2.44 -9.36 -29.87
N VAL A 26 -3.56 -8.73 -29.47
CA VAL A 26 -4.66 -8.39 -30.37
C VAL A 26 -4.18 -7.49 -31.50
N LEU A 27 -3.38 -6.46 -31.21
CA LEU A 27 -2.90 -5.55 -32.24
C LEU A 27 -1.94 -6.26 -33.23
N CYS A 28 -1.06 -7.14 -32.75
CA CYS A 28 -0.24 -8.00 -33.62
C CYS A 28 -1.10 -8.86 -34.56
N VAL A 29 -2.15 -9.50 -34.03
CA VAL A 29 -3.09 -10.29 -34.84
C VAL A 29 -3.81 -9.43 -35.87
N VAL A 30 -4.26 -8.23 -35.50
CA VAL A 30 -4.92 -7.27 -36.41
C VAL A 30 -3.97 -6.82 -37.52
N VAL A 31 -2.70 -6.56 -37.22
CA VAL A 31 -1.68 -6.21 -38.22
C VAL A 31 -1.51 -7.34 -39.23
N VAL A 32 -1.39 -8.58 -38.75
CA VAL A 32 -1.20 -9.77 -39.61
C VAL A 32 -2.44 -10.07 -40.45
N ALA A 33 -3.62 -10.14 -39.84
CA ALA A 33 -4.88 -10.45 -40.50
C ALA A 33 -5.33 -9.31 -41.45
N GLY A 34 -5.06 -8.08 -41.06
CA GLY A 34 -5.40 -6.88 -41.82
C GLY A 34 -4.44 -6.60 -42.99
N TRP A 35 -3.23 -7.14 -42.99
CA TRP A 35 -2.13 -6.75 -43.88
C TRP A 35 -2.50 -6.60 -45.38
N ARG A 36 -3.42 -7.43 -45.88
CA ARG A 36 -3.89 -7.44 -47.28
C ARG A 36 -5.15 -6.61 -47.54
N ARG A 37 -5.92 -6.24 -46.51
CA ARG A 37 -7.25 -5.64 -46.62
C ARG A 37 -7.28 -4.11 -46.48
N TRP A 38 -6.15 -3.47 -46.18
CA TRP A 38 -6.13 -2.05 -45.83
C TRP A 38 -6.22 -1.14 -47.06
N ARG A 39 -7.12 -0.14 -46.97
CA ARG A 39 -7.42 0.84 -48.03
C ARG A 39 -6.22 1.75 -48.35
N HIS A 40 -5.38 2.07 -47.36
CA HIS A 40 -4.13 2.83 -47.52
C HIS A 40 -2.91 1.97 -47.18
N ARG A 41 -2.42 1.22 -48.16
CA ARG A 41 -1.42 0.15 -47.95
C ARG A 41 -0.08 0.61 -47.37
N ARG A 42 0.36 1.85 -47.58
CA ARG A 42 1.68 2.33 -47.07
C ARG A 42 1.56 3.02 -45.71
N ALA A 43 0.72 4.04 -45.59
CA ALA A 43 0.53 4.79 -44.34
C ALA A 43 -0.14 3.94 -43.24
N GLY A 44 -1.12 3.11 -43.61
CA GLY A 44 -1.81 2.26 -42.65
C GLY A 44 -0.90 1.18 -42.06
N ARG A 45 -0.08 0.53 -42.91
CA ARG A 45 0.87 -0.50 -42.44
C ARG A 45 1.95 0.07 -41.54
N THR A 46 2.51 1.22 -41.90
CA THR A 46 3.56 1.86 -41.08
C THR A 46 3.01 2.28 -39.72
N ALA A 47 1.84 2.93 -39.68
CA ALA A 47 1.19 3.30 -38.43
C ALA A 47 0.85 2.08 -37.56
N SER A 48 0.33 1.00 -38.16
CA SER A 48 -0.07 -0.19 -37.41
C SER A 48 1.11 -0.99 -36.86
N VAL A 49 2.21 -1.08 -37.63
CA VAL A 49 3.45 -1.71 -37.17
C VAL A 49 4.05 -0.89 -36.02
N LEU A 50 4.12 0.44 -36.16
CA LEU A 50 4.63 1.31 -35.09
C LEU A 50 3.80 1.18 -33.81
N ALA A 51 2.47 1.18 -33.92
CA ALA A 51 1.59 1.00 -32.77
C ALA A 51 1.77 -0.37 -32.10
N ALA A 52 1.93 -1.45 -32.89
CA ALA A 52 2.19 -2.79 -32.37
C ALA A 52 3.56 -2.87 -31.67
N THR A 53 4.61 -2.31 -32.27
CA THR A 53 5.94 -2.25 -31.66
C THR A 53 5.91 -1.47 -30.36
N ALA A 54 5.26 -0.30 -30.33
CA ALA A 54 5.12 0.51 -29.12
C ALA A 54 4.39 -0.26 -28.01
N LEU A 55 3.31 -0.98 -28.34
CA LEU A 55 2.56 -1.80 -27.38
C LEU A 55 3.35 -3.00 -26.86
N VAL A 56 4.16 -3.65 -27.70
CA VAL A 56 5.04 -4.75 -27.27
C VAL A 56 6.11 -4.23 -26.31
N VAL A 57 6.74 -3.09 -26.63
CA VAL A 57 7.69 -2.43 -25.73
C VAL A 57 7.02 -2.03 -24.42
N LEU A 58 5.81 -1.46 -24.47
CA LEU A 58 5.02 -1.09 -23.29
C LEU A 58 4.66 -2.33 -22.44
N ALA A 59 4.31 -3.45 -23.08
CA ALA A 59 4.01 -4.70 -22.38
C ALA A 59 5.26 -5.22 -21.65
N LEU A 60 6.41 -5.30 -22.32
CA LEU A 60 7.68 -5.69 -21.70
C LEU A 60 8.10 -4.74 -20.57
N ALA A 61 7.97 -3.43 -20.79
CA ALA A 61 8.23 -2.41 -19.78
C ALA A 61 7.27 -2.54 -18.60
N SER A 62 5.99 -2.86 -18.83
CA SER A 62 5.00 -3.07 -17.76
C SER A 62 5.31 -4.33 -16.94
N VAL A 63 5.81 -5.41 -17.57
CA VAL A 63 6.26 -6.61 -16.86
C VAL A 63 7.52 -6.31 -16.05
N ALA A 64 8.49 -5.60 -16.62
CA ALA A 64 9.70 -5.17 -15.90
C ALA A 64 9.39 -4.18 -14.75
N ASN A 65 8.38 -3.32 -14.94
CA ASN A 65 7.89 -2.41 -13.92
C ASN A 65 7.15 -3.15 -12.80
N ALA A 66 6.25 -4.06 -13.16
CA ALA A 66 5.49 -4.90 -12.23
C ALA A 66 6.37 -5.87 -11.48
N SER A 67 7.44 -6.36 -12.12
CA SER A 67 8.52 -6.99 -11.39
C SER A 67 9.14 -5.92 -10.49
N GLY A 68 10.05 -5.05 -10.93
CA GLY A 68 10.82 -4.17 -10.04
C GLY A 68 10.06 -3.21 -9.10
N SER A 69 8.74 -3.07 -9.23
CA SER A 69 7.90 -2.09 -8.53
C SER A 69 8.47 -0.68 -8.62
N PHE A 70 9.14 -0.39 -9.75
CA PHE A 70 9.84 0.88 -9.99
C PHE A 70 8.88 2.06 -9.93
N TYR A 71 7.69 1.90 -10.53
CA TYR A 71 6.60 2.86 -10.50
C TYR A 71 5.30 2.16 -10.13
N PRO A 72 4.88 2.18 -8.85
CA PRO A 72 3.66 1.52 -8.38
C PRO A 72 2.39 2.10 -9.03
N THR A 73 2.39 3.40 -9.33
CA THR A 73 1.24 4.15 -9.83
C THR A 73 1.61 5.04 -11.02
N LEU A 74 0.63 5.42 -11.84
CA LEU A 74 0.83 6.45 -12.87
C LEU A 74 1.31 7.76 -12.25
N GLY A 75 0.84 8.10 -11.05
CA GLY A 75 1.27 9.28 -10.32
C GLY A 75 2.78 9.27 -10.02
N SER A 76 3.34 8.12 -9.63
CA SER A 76 4.78 7.93 -9.41
C SER A 76 5.60 7.99 -10.70
N LEU A 77 5.07 7.48 -11.82
CA LEU A 77 5.70 7.54 -13.14
C LEU A 77 5.78 8.99 -13.65
N LEU A 78 4.73 9.77 -13.42
CA LEU A 78 4.61 11.15 -13.87
C LEU A 78 5.24 12.17 -12.91
N GLY A 79 5.82 11.72 -11.79
CA GLY A 79 6.41 12.60 -10.77
C GLY A 79 5.39 13.44 -9.99
N THR A 80 4.11 13.08 -10.05
CA THR A 80 3.01 13.77 -9.35
C THR A 80 2.70 13.16 -7.98
N SER A 81 3.48 12.15 -7.57
CA SER A 81 3.40 11.48 -6.28
C SER A 81 4.81 11.29 -5.72
N ALA A 82 4.95 11.17 -4.40
CA ALA A 82 6.24 10.94 -3.74
C ALA A 82 6.99 9.75 -4.39
N PRO A 83 8.32 9.84 -4.56
CA PRO A 83 9.08 8.83 -5.29
C PRO A 83 8.95 7.46 -4.62
N ALA A 84 8.53 6.47 -5.42
CA ALA A 84 8.57 5.08 -4.99
C ALA A 84 10.02 4.59 -5.05
N VAL A 85 10.51 4.07 -3.93
CA VAL A 85 11.85 3.47 -3.86
C VAL A 85 11.78 2.10 -4.53
N SER A 86 12.64 1.88 -5.53
CA SER A 86 12.75 0.62 -6.25
C SER A 86 13.09 -0.52 -5.28
N THR A 87 12.24 -1.55 -5.22
CA THR A 87 12.51 -2.77 -4.43
C THR A 87 13.40 -3.77 -5.18
N ALA A 88 14.01 -3.39 -6.30
CA ALA A 88 14.84 -4.30 -7.10
C ALA A 88 15.98 -4.95 -6.30
N GLY A 89 16.50 -4.28 -5.26
CA GLY A 89 17.48 -4.83 -4.32
C GLY A 89 16.91 -5.73 -3.23
N ALA A 90 15.65 -5.56 -2.83
CA ALA A 90 14.96 -6.39 -1.81
C ALA A 90 14.37 -7.68 -2.41
N ARG A 91 14.72 -7.99 -3.67
CA ARG A 91 14.13 -9.06 -4.48
C ARG A 91 15.00 -10.31 -4.60
N ALA A 92 16.02 -10.46 -3.77
CA ALA A 92 16.66 -11.76 -3.58
C ALA A 92 15.59 -12.72 -3.03
N GLU A 93 14.89 -13.40 -3.95
CA GLU A 93 13.99 -14.54 -3.79
C GLU A 93 13.54 -14.78 -2.33
N VAL A 94 12.71 -13.87 -1.81
CA VAL A 94 12.14 -14.03 -0.48
C VAL A 94 10.96 -14.97 -0.61
N THR A 95 11.24 -16.27 -0.55
CA THR A 95 10.28 -17.38 -0.74
C THR A 95 9.71 -17.93 0.56
N GLY A 96 10.00 -17.30 1.70
CA GLY A 96 9.54 -17.72 3.02
C GLY A 96 8.30 -16.95 3.53
N PRO A 97 7.52 -17.53 4.46
CA PRO A 97 6.48 -16.80 5.18
C PRO A 97 7.09 -15.77 6.12
N GLY A 98 6.34 -14.71 6.43
CA GLY A 98 6.70 -13.80 7.53
C GLY A 98 6.65 -14.51 8.88
N SER A 99 7.06 -13.81 9.94
CA SER A 99 7.09 -14.38 11.29
C SER A 99 6.46 -13.44 12.30
N VAL A 100 5.62 -13.99 13.18
CA VAL A 100 5.14 -13.27 14.38
C VAL A 100 6.15 -13.50 15.50
N ARG A 101 6.60 -12.41 16.11
CA ARG A 101 7.55 -12.42 17.23
C ARG A 101 7.02 -11.56 18.36
N THR A 102 7.35 -11.93 19.58
CA THR A 102 7.05 -11.10 20.74
C THR A 102 8.24 -10.18 21.03
N VAL A 103 7.98 -8.87 21.16
CA VAL A 103 8.98 -7.86 21.50
C VAL A 103 8.57 -7.12 22.78
N ALA A 104 9.54 -6.48 23.44
CA ALA A 104 9.27 -5.66 24.61
C ALA A 104 8.62 -4.32 24.18
N GLY A 105 7.32 -4.19 24.40
CA GLY A 105 6.56 -2.97 24.12
C GLY A 105 6.53 -1.99 25.30
N PRO A 106 5.92 -0.81 25.10
CA PRO A 106 5.87 0.26 26.11
C PRO A 106 5.09 -0.13 27.37
N HIS A 107 4.12 -1.05 27.26
CA HIS A 107 3.27 -1.50 28.36
C HIS A 107 3.32 -3.02 28.59
N GLY A 108 4.34 -3.69 28.04
CA GLY A 108 4.50 -5.14 28.14
C GLY A 108 4.80 -5.81 26.79
N PRO A 109 4.87 -7.15 26.77
CA PRO A 109 5.19 -7.91 25.56
C PRO A 109 4.12 -7.72 24.47
N LEU A 110 4.55 -7.42 23.24
CA LEU A 110 3.67 -7.20 22.09
C LEU A 110 3.99 -8.16 20.93
N PRO A 111 2.97 -8.77 20.30
CA PRO A 111 3.16 -9.51 19.06
C PRO A 111 3.39 -8.57 17.88
N VAL A 112 4.44 -8.84 17.12
CA VAL A 112 4.82 -8.11 15.91
C VAL A 112 5.01 -9.09 14.78
N TYR A 113 4.30 -8.90 13.67
CA TYR A 113 4.59 -9.59 12.43
C TYR A 113 5.70 -8.85 11.67
N LEU A 114 6.74 -9.59 11.30
CA LEU A 114 7.78 -9.16 10.39
C LEU A 114 7.60 -9.87 9.05
N PRO A 115 7.54 -9.12 7.93
CA PRO A 115 7.48 -9.75 6.62
C PRO A 115 8.80 -10.47 6.35
N ALA A 116 8.78 -11.53 5.55
CA ALA A 116 9.99 -12.32 5.26
C ALA A 116 11.16 -11.47 4.71
N ALA A 117 10.84 -10.39 3.99
CA ALA A 117 11.81 -9.44 3.47
C ALA A 117 12.61 -8.71 4.57
N ALA A 118 12.05 -8.55 5.77
CA ALA A 118 12.74 -7.93 6.90
C ALA A 118 13.84 -8.82 7.50
N THR A 119 13.78 -10.13 7.23
CA THR A 119 14.78 -11.11 7.69
C THR A 119 15.72 -11.58 6.58
N ALA A 120 15.54 -11.06 5.36
CA ALA A 120 16.38 -11.43 4.22
C ALA A 120 17.81 -10.86 4.38
N PRO A 121 18.83 -11.54 3.84
CA PRO A 121 20.17 -10.98 3.74
C PRO A 121 20.15 -9.61 3.04
N GLY A 122 20.79 -8.60 3.62
CA GLY A 122 20.81 -7.23 3.07
C GLY A 122 19.64 -6.34 3.50
N ALA A 123 18.73 -6.81 4.35
CA ALA A 123 17.60 -6.01 4.85
C ALA A 123 17.95 -4.98 5.93
N GLY A 124 19.20 -4.91 6.40
CA GLY A 124 19.60 -4.09 7.56
C GLY A 124 19.28 -2.60 7.42
N ASP A 125 19.39 -2.08 6.19
CA ASP A 125 19.08 -0.68 5.87
C ASP A 125 17.68 -0.50 5.30
N VAL A 126 16.85 -1.55 5.25
CA VAL A 126 15.48 -1.43 4.75
C VAL A 126 14.55 -1.06 5.91
N ARG A 127 13.62 -0.14 5.63
CA ARG A 127 12.59 0.33 6.55
C ARG A 127 11.22 0.09 5.94
N PHE A 128 10.37 -0.59 6.67
CA PHE A 128 9.09 -1.10 6.20
C PHE A 128 7.92 -0.21 6.66
N PRO A 129 6.88 -0.06 5.85
CA PRO A 129 5.61 0.51 6.30
C PRO A 129 5.01 -0.29 7.47
N VAL A 130 4.24 0.38 8.32
CA VAL A 130 3.68 -0.16 9.56
C VAL A 130 2.16 -0.10 9.53
N VAL A 131 1.54 -1.20 9.95
CA VAL A 131 0.13 -1.22 10.34
C VAL A 131 0.04 -1.51 11.84
N GLU A 132 -0.38 -0.51 12.60
CA GLU A 132 -0.74 -0.70 14.00
C GLU A 132 -2.10 -1.37 14.08
N TRP A 133 -2.14 -2.58 14.63
CA TRP A 133 -3.31 -3.42 14.66
C TRP A 133 -3.92 -3.46 16.07
N LEU A 134 -5.16 -2.99 16.19
CA LEU A 134 -5.90 -2.91 17.46
C LEU A 134 -6.62 -4.23 17.81
N GLY A 135 -6.27 -5.32 17.12
CA GLY A 135 -6.72 -6.67 17.44
C GLY A 135 -5.58 -7.52 17.99
N SER A 136 -5.89 -8.77 18.31
CA SER A 136 -4.87 -9.77 18.62
C SER A 136 -4.11 -10.20 17.36
N LEU A 137 -2.89 -10.68 17.56
CA LEU A 137 -2.08 -11.32 16.53
C LEU A 137 -1.31 -12.48 17.18
N SER A 138 -1.34 -13.63 16.53
CA SER A 138 -0.59 -14.81 16.99
C SER A 138 -0.03 -15.59 15.80
N THR A 139 0.95 -16.45 16.07
CA THR A 139 1.44 -17.40 15.07
C THR A 139 0.31 -18.33 14.64
N GLY A 140 0.05 -18.40 13.34
CA GLY A 140 -1.05 -19.21 12.78
C GLY A 140 -2.39 -18.47 12.64
N ASP A 141 -2.45 -17.18 13.02
CA ASP A 141 -3.62 -16.34 12.77
C ASP A 141 -3.90 -16.25 11.25
N PRO A 142 -5.15 -16.44 10.78
CA PRO A 142 -5.55 -16.24 9.39
C PRO A 142 -5.08 -14.90 8.79
N LEU A 143 -4.96 -13.86 9.62
CA LEU A 143 -4.40 -12.56 9.22
C LEU A 143 -2.97 -12.71 8.66
N VAL A 144 -2.11 -13.48 9.32
CA VAL A 144 -0.71 -13.70 8.92
C VAL A 144 -0.65 -14.38 7.56
N ALA A 145 -1.39 -15.48 7.38
CA ALA A 145 -1.42 -16.22 6.13
C ALA A 145 -1.98 -15.39 4.97
N ALA A 146 -2.95 -14.52 5.23
CA ALA A 146 -3.50 -13.64 4.21
C ALA A 146 -2.54 -12.49 3.86
N LEU A 147 -1.78 -11.98 4.83
CA LEU A 147 -0.77 -10.97 4.59
C LEU A 147 0.37 -11.52 3.75
N ASP A 148 0.90 -12.70 4.10
CA ASP A 148 1.91 -13.40 3.30
C ASP A 148 1.43 -13.63 1.88
N ARG A 149 0.18 -14.08 1.70
CA ARG A 149 -0.43 -14.24 0.37
C ARG A 149 -0.52 -12.92 -0.39
N ALA A 150 -0.96 -11.84 0.26
CA ALA A 150 -1.08 -10.53 -0.36
C ALA A 150 0.29 -9.97 -0.80
N VAL A 151 1.34 -10.20 0.00
CA VAL A 151 2.71 -9.84 -0.34
C VAL A 151 3.23 -10.69 -1.52
N ALA A 152 3.03 -12.01 -1.47
CA ALA A 152 3.45 -12.93 -2.53
C ALA A 152 2.74 -12.65 -3.87
N GLU A 153 1.46 -12.30 -3.83
CA GLU A 153 0.66 -11.93 -5.00
C GLU A 153 0.87 -10.46 -5.43
N HIS A 154 1.81 -9.74 -4.82
CA HIS A 154 2.12 -8.33 -5.12
C HIS A 154 0.91 -7.39 -4.94
N ARG A 155 -0.06 -7.78 -4.12
CA ARG A 155 -1.23 -6.97 -3.75
C ARG A 155 -0.94 -6.04 -2.58
N SER A 156 0.09 -6.34 -1.79
CA SER A 156 0.59 -5.50 -0.70
C SER A 156 2.12 -5.42 -0.78
N PRO A 157 2.75 -4.27 -0.48
CA PRO A 157 4.15 -4.26 -0.11
C PRO A 157 4.37 -5.08 1.17
N PRO A 158 5.61 -5.54 1.41
CA PRO A 158 6.00 -6.05 2.73
C PRO A 158 5.75 -4.98 3.80
N VAL A 159 4.93 -5.31 4.80
CA VAL A 159 4.55 -4.42 5.91
C VAL A 159 4.87 -5.07 7.24
N VAL A 160 5.24 -4.27 8.23
CA VAL A 160 5.34 -4.69 9.63
C VAL A 160 3.97 -4.48 10.28
N VAL A 161 3.48 -5.45 11.05
CA VAL A 161 2.24 -5.29 11.83
C VAL A 161 2.58 -5.31 13.30
N VAL A 162 2.23 -4.25 14.02
CA VAL A 162 2.41 -4.14 15.47
C VAL A 162 1.05 -4.29 16.12
N ALA A 163 0.80 -5.41 16.79
CA ALA A 163 -0.50 -5.70 17.36
C ALA A 163 -0.58 -5.26 18.82
N ALA A 164 -1.36 -4.21 19.07
CA ALA A 164 -1.57 -3.60 20.37
C ALA A 164 -2.69 -4.28 21.16
N GLY A 165 -3.63 -4.94 20.47
CA GLY A 165 -4.93 -5.26 21.03
C GLY A 165 -5.80 -4.02 21.21
N PRO A 166 -6.91 -4.12 21.95
CA PRO A 166 -7.81 -3.00 22.17
C PRO A 166 -7.15 -1.98 23.10
N VAL A 167 -6.74 -0.84 22.55
CA VAL A 167 -6.11 0.27 23.27
C VAL A 167 -6.86 1.58 23.06
N ASP A 168 -6.70 2.52 23.99
CA ASP A 168 -7.22 3.88 23.82
C ASP A 168 -6.27 4.77 22.98
N ALA A 169 -6.64 6.05 22.81
CA ALA A 169 -5.85 6.98 22.00
C ALA A 169 -4.48 7.32 22.61
N ALA A 170 -4.36 7.35 23.93
CA ALA A 170 -3.11 7.66 24.61
C ALA A 170 -2.15 6.47 24.55
N GLU A 171 -2.67 5.25 24.72
CA GLU A 171 -1.91 4.02 24.56
C GLU A 171 -1.47 3.80 23.11
N ALA A 172 -2.33 4.10 22.12
CA ALA A 172 -1.96 4.04 20.70
C ALA A 172 -0.86 5.06 20.36
N ALA A 173 -0.94 6.28 20.89
CA ALA A 173 0.09 7.29 20.77
C ALA A 173 1.45 6.81 21.35
N ALA A 174 1.43 6.26 22.56
CA ALA A 174 2.64 5.72 23.19
C ALA A 174 3.24 4.54 22.39
N LEU A 175 2.39 3.70 21.80
CA LEU A 175 2.81 2.62 20.93
C LEU A 175 3.48 3.15 19.65
N HIS A 176 2.87 4.14 19.00
CA HIS A 176 3.43 4.77 17.81
C HIS A 176 4.81 5.36 18.10
N ASP A 177 4.92 6.17 19.16
CA ASP A 177 6.16 6.84 19.57
C ASP A 177 7.24 5.81 19.92
N TRP A 178 6.88 4.71 20.57
CA TRP A 178 7.80 3.59 20.83
C TRP A 178 8.24 2.90 19.55
N ALA A 179 7.29 2.51 18.68
CA ALA A 179 7.57 1.74 17.47
C ALA A 179 8.45 2.53 16.49
N ALA A 180 8.17 3.83 16.32
CA ALA A 180 8.96 4.74 15.49
C ALA A 180 10.33 5.06 16.11
N GLY A 181 10.44 4.95 17.45
CA GLY A 181 11.68 5.18 18.18
C GLY A 181 12.71 4.07 18.00
N ALA A 182 13.99 4.44 18.08
CA ALA A 182 15.10 3.49 17.97
C ALA A 182 15.08 2.38 19.04
N ALA A 183 14.40 2.61 20.18
CA ALA A 183 14.27 1.66 21.27
C ALA A 183 13.44 0.41 20.91
N SER A 184 12.58 0.47 19.88
CA SER A 184 11.82 -0.71 19.44
C SER A 184 12.71 -1.76 18.75
N GLY A 185 13.82 -1.33 18.14
CA GLY A 185 14.65 -2.17 17.28
C GLY A 185 13.94 -2.66 16.01
N LEU A 186 12.75 -2.13 15.70
CA LEU A 186 11.99 -2.54 14.53
C LEU A 186 12.47 -1.81 13.26
N PRO A 187 12.55 -2.49 12.10
CA PRO A 187 12.96 -1.88 10.84
C PRO A 187 11.80 -1.09 10.22
N VAL A 188 11.33 -0.03 10.86
CA VAL A 188 10.12 0.71 10.43
C VAL A 188 10.43 2.07 9.81
N ARG A 189 9.55 2.53 8.93
CA ARG A 189 9.64 3.88 8.33
C ARG A 189 9.47 4.97 9.39
N GLY A 190 10.18 6.08 9.25
CA GLY A 190 10.06 7.24 10.13
C GLY A 190 9.07 8.31 9.63
N ASP A 191 8.59 8.18 8.39
CA ASP A 191 7.70 9.16 7.77
C ASP A 191 6.23 8.73 7.83
N ARG A 192 5.33 9.68 8.12
CA ARG A 192 3.86 9.50 8.20
C ARG A 192 3.26 8.63 7.10
N ALA A 193 3.74 8.78 5.86
CA ALA A 193 3.17 8.08 4.72
C ALA A 193 3.31 6.56 4.84
N GLY A 194 4.30 6.07 5.61
CA GLY A 194 4.48 4.65 5.90
C GLY A 194 3.59 4.08 7.01
N TRP A 195 2.74 4.89 7.66
CA TRP A 195 2.00 4.47 8.87
C TRP A 195 0.49 4.45 8.65
N ALA A 196 -0.12 3.36 9.11
CA ALA A 196 -1.55 3.18 9.21
C ALA A 196 -1.96 2.57 10.55
N ILE A 197 -3.19 2.85 10.97
CA ILE A 197 -3.83 2.24 12.14
C ILE A 197 -5.10 1.48 11.73
N ALA A 198 -5.26 0.26 12.23
CA ALA A 198 -6.35 -0.61 11.83
C ALA A 198 -6.93 -1.39 13.02
N GLY A 199 -8.24 -1.61 13.03
CA GLY A 199 -8.89 -2.42 14.06
C GLY A 199 -9.85 -3.47 13.47
N PRO A 200 -10.10 -4.58 14.19
CA PRO A 200 -11.11 -5.55 13.79
C PRO A 200 -12.52 -4.94 13.81
N THR A 201 -13.46 -5.58 13.13
CA THR A 201 -14.88 -5.17 13.06
C THR A 201 -15.61 -5.21 14.41
N ALA A 202 -15.02 -5.87 15.42
CA ALA A 202 -15.54 -5.88 16.79
C ALA A 202 -14.72 -4.97 17.74
N ALA A 203 -13.78 -4.18 17.22
CA ALA A 203 -12.97 -3.29 18.03
C ALA A 203 -13.84 -2.23 18.72
N ARG A 204 -13.60 -2.02 20.02
CA ARG A 204 -14.16 -0.90 20.78
C ARG A 204 -13.41 0.40 20.55
N SER A 205 -12.13 0.30 20.19
CA SER A 205 -11.31 1.43 19.78
C SER A 205 -11.71 1.89 18.37
N CYS A 206 -11.60 3.19 18.13
CA CYS A 206 -11.94 3.83 16.85
C CYS A 206 -10.63 4.28 16.17
N PRO A 207 -10.02 3.45 15.31
CA PRO A 207 -8.76 3.76 14.61
C PRO A 207 -8.81 5.12 13.92
N LEU A 208 -9.95 5.45 13.31
CA LEU A 208 -10.12 6.71 12.60
C LEU A 208 -10.12 7.92 13.54
N GLY A 209 -10.72 7.82 14.73
CA GLY A 209 -10.71 8.87 15.73
C GLY A 209 -9.33 9.07 16.36
N ILE A 210 -8.60 7.97 16.60
CA ILE A 210 -7.21 8.01 17.06
C ILE A 210 -6.33 8.72 16.01
N ALA A 211 -6.46 8.33 14.74
CA ALA A 211 -5.70 8.92 13.65
C ALA A 211 -5.99 10.41 13.44
N LEU A 212 -7.27 10.82 13.56
CA LEU A 212 -7.66 12.23 13.47
C LEU A 212 -7.17 13.06 14.68
N GLY A 213 -6.96 12.42 15.83
CA GLY A 213 -6.40 13.06 17.02
C GLY A 213 -4.91 13.37 16.92
N ARG A 214 -4.14 12.57 16.15
CA ARG A 214 -2.72 12.85 15.82
C ARG A 214 -2.49 12.70 14.31
N PRO A 215 -2.97 13.65 13.50
CA PRO A 215 -2.98 13.51 12.04
C PRO A 215 -1.59 13.56 11.41
N SER A 216 -0.55 13.95 12.15
CA SER A 216 0.86 13.87 11.75
C SER A 216 1.41 12.45 11.70
N ASP A 217 0.76 11.51 12.37
CA ASP A 217 1.38 10.21 12.70
C ASP A 217 0.91 9.12 11.74
N TRP A 218 -0.38 9.14 11.39
CA TRP A 218 -0.96 8.16 10.47
C TRP A 218 -1.44 8.81 9.18
N SER A 219 -1.14 8.18 8.06
CA SER A 219 -1.63 8.55 6.73
C SER A 219 -2.90 7.81 6.32
N ALA A 220 -3.19 6.69 6.99
CA ALA A 220 -4.37 5.89 6.74
C ALA A 220 -4.94 5.27 8.02
N ALA A 221 -6.26 5.08 8.05
CA ALA A 221 -6.96 4.41 9.14
C ALA A 221 -8.06 3.50 8.61
N ALA A 222 -8.26 2.34 9.24
CA ALA A 222 -9.36 1.45 8.88
C ALA A 222 -9.98 0.77 10.10
N GLY A 223 -11.31 0.71 10.17
CA GLY A 223 -11.98 0.09 11.30
C GLY A 223 -13.50 0.19 11.21
N THR A 224 -14.16 -0.12 12.32
CA THR A 224 -15.60 0.10 12.45
C THR A 224 -15.96 1.58 12.31
N PRO A 225 -17.14 1.89 11.76
CA PRO A 225 -17.68 3.25 11.80
C PRO A 225 -17.73 3.74 13.25
N CYS A 226 -17.32 4.98 13.47
CA CYS A 226 -17.40 5.65 14.75
C CYS A 226 -17.93 7.07 14.55
N GLY A 227 -18.63 7.59 15.56
CA GLY A 227 -19.15 8.96 15.53
C GLY A 227 -17.99 9.95 15.54
N LEU A 228 -17.73 10.56 14.38
CA LEU A 228 -16.64 11.50 14.18
C LEU A 228 -17.17 12.86 13.77
N THR A 229 -16.56 13.90 14.32
CA THR A 229 -16.75 15.28 13.88
C THR A 229 -15.36 15.79 13.49
N ALA A 230 -14.99 15.75 12.21
CA ALA A 230 -13.70 16.31 11.82
C ALA A 230 -13.75 17.83 11.81
N PRO A 231 -12.63 18.49 12.14
CA PRO A 231 -12.50 19.93 11.96
C PRO A 231 -12.66 20.29 10.48
N ALA A 232 -13.56 21.22 10.17
CA ALA A 232 -13.67 21.82 8.84
C ALA A 232 -12.92 23.16 8.82
N GLY A 233 -12.33 23.51 7.68
CA GLY A 233 -11.70 24.83 7.48
C GLY A 233 -10.20 24.78 7.22
N PRO A 234 -9.51 25.94 7.26
CA PRO A 234 -8.07 26.04 6.98
C PRO A 234 -7.18 25.30 7.99
N ASP A 235 -7.72 25.01 9.19
CA ASP A 235 -7.06 24.21 10.24
C ASP A 235 -7.40 22.72 10.15
N ALA A 236 -8.01 22.28 9.05
CA ALA A 236 -8.33 20.87 8.84
C ALA A 236 -7.05 20.01 8.80
N PRO A 237 -7.07 18.81 9.43
CA PRO A 237 -5.91 17.93 9.43
C PRO A 237 -5.51 17.52 8.00
N PRO A 238 -4.23 17.17 7.76
CA PRO A 238 -3.79 16.63 6.48
C PRO A 238 -4.65 15.43 6.05
N ALA A 239 -4.77 15.25 4.73
CA ALA A 239 -5.58 14.19 4.15
C ALA A 239 -5.27 12.83 4.80
N LEU A 240 -6.33 12.17 5.27
CA LEU A 240 -6.30 10.86 5.89
C LEU A 240 -7.11 9.91 5.02
N LEU A 241 -6.46 8.84 4.57
CA LEU A 241 -7.11 7.78 3.83
C LEU A 241 -7.90 6.90 4.81
N ALA A 242 -9.23 6.89 4.74
CA ALA A 242 -10.06 6.14 5.68
C ALA A 242 -10.89 5.03 5.03
N VAL A 243 -11.04 3.91 5.74
CA VAL A 243 -11.98 2.83 5.41
C VAL A 243 -12.82 2.50 6.62
N THR A 244 -14.13 2.54 6.43
CA THR A 244 -15.10 2.06 7.41
C THR A 244 -15.59 0.68 7.00
N ILE A 245 -15.53 -0.29 7.93
CA ILE A 245 -15.97 -1.67 7.70
C ILE A 245 -17.38 -1.79 8.29
N GLY A 246 -18.39 -1.84 7.42
CA GLY A 246 -19.80 -1.95 7.81
C GLY A 246 -20.38 -3.31 7.43
N THR A 247 -21.39 -3.77 8.18
CA THR A 247 -22.18 -4.96 7.84
C THR A 247 -23.41 -4.64 6.98
N GLY A 248 -23.60 -3.37 6.57
CA GLY A 248 -24.72 -2.92 5.74
C GLY A 248 -24.53 -1.54 5.08
N VAL A 249 -25.27 -1.28 4.00
CA VAL A 249 -25.14 -0.10 3.11
C VAL A 249 -25.61 1.21 3.78
N ALA A 250 -26.45 1.13 4.81
CA ALA A 250 -27.12 2.28 5.42
C ALA A 250 -26.30 3.01 6.51
N ASP A 251 -25.27 2.38 7.08
CA ASP A 251 -24.47 2.94 8.19
C ASP A 251 -23.32 3.86 7.74
N VAL A 252 -23.07 3.95 6.43
CA VAL A 252 -21.80 4.44 5.90
C VAL A 252 -21.90 5.84 5.29
N THR A 253 -23.08 6.27 4.85
CA THR A 253 -23.29 7.57 4.18
C THR A 253 -23.43 8.74 5.16
N SER A 254 -23.62 8.49 6.46
CA SER A 254 -23.87 9.52 7.48
C SER A 254 -22.63 9.94 8.29
N GLN A 255 -21.46 9.33 8.07
CA GLN A 255 -20.27 9.52 8.93
C GLN A 255 -19.01 10.00 8.20
N VAL A 256 -19.13 10.47 6.96
CA VAL A 256 -17.99 10.97 6.18
C VAL A 256 -17.72 12.46 6.51
N SER A 257 -16.58 12.71 7.13
CA SER A 257 -16.10 14.04 7.53
C SER A 257 -15.51 14.88 6.37
N PRO A 258 -15.41 16.22 6.50
CA PRO A 258 -15.11 17.17 5.42
C PRO A 258 -13.62 17.35 5.03
N ALA A 259 -12.68 16.58 5.56
CA ALA A 259 -11.36 16.47 4.92
C ALA A 259 -11.50 15.66 3.61
N PRO A 260 -10.60 15.73 2.63
CA PRO A 260 -10.64 14.86 1.45
C PRO A 260 -10.30 13.42 1.88
N VAL A 261 -11.23 12.79 2.57
CA VAL A 261 -11.24 11.39 2.97
C VAL A 261 -11.74 10.63 1.75
N THR A 262 -10.84 9.97 1.03
CA THR A 262 -11.22 9.05 -0.05
C THR A 262 -11.78 7.77 0.57
N GLY A 263 -13.04 7.80 0.98
CA GLY A 263 -13.70 6.68 1.65
C GLY A 263 -13.92 5.50 0.71
N TYR A 264 -13.47 4.31 1.10
CA TYR A 264 -13.84 3.05 0.46
C TYR A 264 -14.57 2.18 1.48
N VAL A 265 -15.63 1.49 1.03
CA VAL A 265 -16.45 0.61 1.85
C VAL A 265 -16.13 -0.84 1.49
N LEU A 266 -15.70 -1.64 2.47
CA LEU A 266 -15.63 -3.09 2.33
C LEU A 266 -16.98 -3.66 2.80
N THR A 267 -17.76 -4.21 1.86
CA THR A 267 -19.13 -4.71 2.10
C THR A 267 -19.19 -6.17 2.52
N ASP A 268 -18.12 -6.95 2.36
CA ASP A 268 -18.07 -8.34 2.80
C ASP A 268 -17.47 -8.44 4.21
N ALA A 269 -18.35 -8.54 5.21
CA ALA A 269 -17.99 -8.87 6.59
C ALA A 269 -17.36 -10.28 6.74
N ALA A 270 -17.39 -11.08 5.67
CA ALA A 270 -16.79 -12.41 5.62
C ALA A 270 -15.26 -12.39 5.46
N ASP A 271 -14.69 -11.26 5.01
CA ASP A 271 -13.25 -11.12 4.81
C ASP A 271 -12.61 -10.35 5.98
N ALA A 272 -12.23 -11.17 6.97
CA ALA A 272 -11.21 -11.07 8.01
C ALA A 272 -10.28 -9.83 8.04
N PRO A 273 -9.67 -9.53 9.21
CA PRO A 273 -8.53 -8.59 9.38
C PRO A 273 -7.55 -8.47 8.19
N ALA A 274 -7.32 -9.60 7.51
CA ALA A 274 -6.66 -9.75 6.22
C ALA A 274 -7.05 -8.74 5.12
N ALA A 275 -8.33 -8.51 4.86
CA ALA A 275 -8.78 -7.62 3.79
C ALA A 275 -8.53 -6.14 4.14
N VAL A 276 -8.65 -5.80 5.42
CA VAL A 276 -8.37 -4.46 5.95
C VAL A 276 -6.88 -4.17 5.85
N VAL A 277 -6.05 -5.08 6.36
CA VAL A 277 -4.59 -4.95 6.31
C VAL A 277 -4.08 -5.03 4.87
N GLY A 278 -4.65 -5.87 4.02
CA GLY A 278 -4.32 -5.94 2.59
C GLY A 278 -4.71 -4.69 1.81
N TRP A 279 -5.88 -4.09 2.11
CA TRP A 279 -6.31 -2.84 1.50
C TRP A 279 -5.43 -1.65 1.89
N LEU A 280 -5.05 -1.60 3.17
CA LEU A 280 -4.13 -0.58 3.71
C LEU A 280 -2.73 -0.78 3.13
N GLY A 281 -2.22 -2.01 3.19
CA GLY A 281 -0.94 -2.39 2.62
C GLY A 281 -0.84 -1.96 1.17
N ALA A 282 -1.84 -2.26 0.33
CA ALA A 282 -1.86 -1.82 -1.06
C ALA A 282 -1.64 -0.31 -1.19
N ARG A 283 -2.21 0.52 -0.31
CA ARG A 283 -2.18 1.98 -0.41
C ARG A 283 -1.03 2.64 0.34
N LEU A 284 -0.34 1.93 1.21
CA LEU A 284 0.90 2.41 1.81
C LEU A 284 2.03 2.36 0.77
N PRO A 285 2.90 3.38 0.75
CA PRO A 285 4.14 3.32 -0.01
C PRO A 285 5.03 2.22 0.59
N GLY A 286 5.72 1.49 -0.29
CA GLY A 286 6.51 0.32 0.08
C GLY A 286 7.73 0.62 0.95
N PRO A 287 8.60 -0.39 1.18
CA PRO A 287 9.80 -0.21 1.96
C PRO A 287 10.75 0.82 1.35
N VAL A 288 11.55 1.49 2.18
CA VAL A 288 12.56 2.47 1.78
C VAL A 288 13.91 2.09 2.34
N HIS A 289 15.00 2.52 1.69
CA HIS A 289 16.31 2.46 2.30
C HIS A 289 16.44 3.58 3.33
N ALA A 290 17.00 3.26 4.50
CA ALA A 290 17.45 4.24 5.45
C ALA A 290 18.43 5.19 4.74
N PRO A 291 18.36 6.50 4.99
CA PRO A 291 19.30 7.43 4.40
C PRO A 291 20.72 7.02 4.80
N VAL A 292 21.59 6.83 3.81
CA VAL A 292 23.01 6.58 4.03
C VAL A 292 23.57 7.82 4.70
N THR A 293 23.82 7.76 6.00
CA THR A 293 24.56 8.81 6.71
C THR A 293 26.03 8.70 6.31
N GLY A 294 26.37 9.28 5.15
CA GLY A 294 27.75 9.36 4.67
C GLY A 294 27.86 9.35 3.14
N ALA A 295 27.74 10.53 2.52
CA ALA A 295 28.48 10.91 1.31
C ALA A 295 28.28 12.41 1.03
N ASP A 296 29.31 13.17 1.38
CA ASP A 296 29.81 14.39 0.74
C ASP A 296 28.83 15.55 0.46
N SER A 297 28.91 16.53 1.34
CA SER A 297 28.80 17.95 0.98
C SER A 297 29.64 18.23 -0.27
N VAL A 298 28.98 18.41 -1.42
CA VAL A 298 29.58 18.99 -2.61
C VAL A 298 29.87 20.47 -2.30
N PRO A 299 31.13 20.92 -2.29
CA PRO A 299 31.40 22.34 -2.23
C PRO A 299 30.96 22.98 -3.54
N SER A 300 30.26 24.10 -3.39
CA SER A 300 29.87 25.07 -4.43
C SER A 300 31.01 25.46 -5.35
#